data_AF-A0A2T4DEA8-F1
#
_entry.id   AF-A0A2T4DEA8-F1
#
_cell.length_a   1.000
_cell.length_b   1.000
_cell.length_c   1.000
_cell.angle_alpha   90.00
_cell.angle_beta   90.00
_cell.angle_gamma   90.00
#
_symmetry.space_group_name_H-M   'P 1'
#
loop_
_entity.id
_entity.type
_entity.pdbx_description
1 polymer ?
#
loop_
_entity_poly.entity_id
_entity_poly.type
_entity_poly.pdbx_seq_one_letter_code
_entity_poly.pdbx_strand_id
1 'polypeptide(L)'
;MIKFFIGAVFLAGLFSFFAHGSQVISVFSTAMLVTIFLHLFFRYPFTWFLERNPDFIVKDLGCGFFRPTGMVKFRTWREETFEAPFIEFDPYISYHVQPKGPVSYKLQLRHRYSGWQTAVAEVHSTQKEELYAHWDELQRYMDVSQPLPDIPALEPYRHLDPTTAEYDAAGKRQRPADYWATLDLEWWEQEGYPAHMEKIRNFPWDTLEDQMQYSVPNLNEATMA
;
A
#
# COMPACT_ATOMS: atom_id res chain seq x y z
N MET A 1 -19.87 7.07 -21.69
CA MET A 1 -19.16 6.54 -22.88
C MET A 1 -20.02 5.60 -23.73
N ILE A 2 -20.62 4.52 -23.19
CA ILE A 2 -21.44 3.57 -23.98
C ILE A 2 -22.63 4.21 -24.72
N LYS A 3 -23.34 5.17 -24.11
CA LYS A 3 -24.47 5.88 -24.76
C LYS A 3 -24.03 6.66 -26.01
N PHE A 4 -22.81 7.22 -25.98
CA PHE A 4 -22.23 7.94 -27.11
C PHE A 4 -21.81 6.98 -28.22
N PHE A 5 -21.23 5.83 -27.86
CA PHE A 5 -20.84 4.79 -28.82
C PHE A 5 -22.06 4.17 -29.53
N ILE A 6 -23.14 3.89 -28.79
CA ILE A 6 -24.41 3.42 -29.35
C ILE A 6 -25.01 4.47 -30.30
N GLY A 7 -24.97 5.76 -29.92
CA GLY A 7 -25.43 6.86 -30.78
C GLY A 7 -24.61 7.01 -32.07
N ALA A 8 -23.29 6.85 -32.00
CA ALA A 8 -22.40 6.92 -33.16
C ALA A 8 -22.61 5.73 -34.12
N VAL A 9 -22.77 4.51 -33.59
CA VAL A 9 -23.08 3.31 -34.40
C VAL A 9 -24.44 3.44 -35.08
N PHE A 10 -25.43 4.00 -34.39
CA PHE A 10 -26.75 4.27 -34.95
C PHE A 10 -26.70 5.29 -36.10
N LEU A 11 -25.99 6.40 -35.91
CA LEU A 11 -25.79 7.41 -36.96
C LEU A 11 -25.02 6.86 -38.17
N ALA A 12 -23.95 6.08 -37.94
CA ALA A 12 -23.19 5.44 -39.01
C ALA A 12 -24.02 4.42 -39.81
N GLY A 13 -24.90 3.68 -39.13
CA GLY A 13 -25.87 2.78 -39.77
C GLY A 13 -26.89 3.54 -40.63
N LEU A 14 -27.37 4.69 -40.14
CA LEU A 14 -28.30 5.57 -40.87
C LEU A 14 -27.65 6.15 -42.14
N PHE A 15 -26.43 6.66 -42.04
CA PHE A 15 -25.68 7.16 -43.21
C PHE A 15 -25.42 6.06 -44.25
N SER A 16 -25.06 4.87 -43.79
CA SER A 16 -24.76 3.73 -44.67
C SER A 16 -26.01 3.17 -45.35
N PHE A 17 -27.17 3.20 -44.67
CA PHE A 17 -28.47 2.85 -45.24
C PHE A 17 -28.88 3.76 -46.40
N PHE A 18 -28.69 5.08 -46.28
CA PHE A 18 -28.95 6.02 -47.37
C PHE A 18 -28.02 5.83 -48.58
N ALA A 19 -26.80 5.35 -48.37
CA ALA A 19 -25.81 5.16 -49.43
C ALA A 19 -25.91 3.80 -50.16
N HIS A 20 -26.27 2.72 -49.45
CA HIS A 20 -26.21 1.35 -49.98
C HIS A 20 -27.54 0.58 -49.85
N GLY A 21 -28.61 1.24 -49.40
CA GLY A 21 -29.94 0.66 -49.30
C GLY A 21 -30.11 -0.38 -48.19
N SER A 22 -31.11 -1.24 -48.32
CA SER A 22 -31.52 -2.21 -47.28
C SER A 22 -30.51 -3.32 -46.99
N GLN A 23 -29.51 -3.51 -47.85
CA GLN A 23 -28.48 -4.55 -47.71
C GLN A 23 -27.60 -4.38 -46.46
N VAL A 24 -27.52 -3.15 -45.91
CA VAL A 24 -26.71 -2.86 -44.72
C VAL A 24 -27.47 -3.02 -43.40
N ILE A 25 -28.81 -3.13 -43.45
CA ILE A 25 -29.64 -3.25 -42.25
C ILE A 25 -29.31 -4.52 -41.47
N SER A 26 -29.09 -5.65 -42.15
CA SER A 26 -28.77 -6.93 -41.50
C SER A 26 -27.44 -6.87 -40.75
N VAL A 27 -26.44 -6.18 -41.31
CA VAL A 27 -25.10 -6.04 -40.70
C VAL A 27 -25.14 -5.11 -39.48
N PHE A 28 -25.82 -3.97 -39.56
CA PHE A 28 -25.91 -3.05 -38.43
C PHE A 28 -26.83 -3.57 -37.31
N SER A 29 -27.92 -4.26 -37.65
CA SER A 29 -28.81 -4.87 -36.64
C SER A 29 -28.12 -6.01 -35.88
N THR A 30 -27.37 -6.86 -36.57
CA THR A 30 -26.57 -7.91 -35.91
C THR A 30 -25.48 -7.31 -35.03
N ALA A 31 -24.75 -6.28 -35.49
CA ALA A 31 -23.76 -5.59 -34.67
C ALA A 31 -24.37 -4.90 -33.44
N MET A 32 -25.55 -4.30 -33.57
CA MET A 32 -26.25 -3.68 -32.44
C MET A 32 -26.74 -4.72 -31.43
N LEU A 33 -27.25 -5.86 -31.90
CA LEU A 33 -27.65 -6.97 -31.01
C LEU A 33 -26.45 -7.57 -30.28
N VAL A 34 -25.34 -7.79 -30.98
CA VAL A 34 -24.10 -8.29 -30.37
C VAL A 34 -23.58 -7.32 -29.32
N THR A 35 -23.55 -6.01 -29.60
CA THR A 35 -23.06 -5.02 -28.62
C THR A 35 -23.97 -4.90 -27.39
N ILE A 36 -25.29 -4.95 -27.56
CA ILE A 36 -26.25 -4.99 -26.44
C ILE A 36 -26.05 -6.27 -25.63
N PHE A 37 -25.94 -7.44 -26.29
CA PHE A 37 -25.70 -8.71 -25.63
C PHE A 37 -24.40 -8.69 -24.84
N LEU A 38 -23.30 -8.22 -25.44
CA LEU A 38 -22.00 -8.08 -24.78
C LEU A 38 -22.11 -7.14 -23.57
N HIS A 39 -22.79 -6.01 -23.71
CA HIS A 39 -22.97 -5.08 -22.60
C HIS A 39 -23.74 -5.71 -21.44
N LEU A 40 -24.85 -6.39 -21.72
CA LEU A 40 -25.63 -7.07 -20.71
C LEU A 40 -24.84 -8.22 -20.06
N PHE A 41 -24.09 -8.98 -20.86
CA PHE A 41 -23.24 -10.06 -20.38
C PHE A 41 -22.11 -9.55 -19.47
N PHE A 42 -21.36 -8.55 -19.91
CA PHE A 42 -20.27 -7.98 -19.10
C PHE A 42 -20.78 -7.24 -17.85
N ARG A 43 -22.03 -6.76 -17.85
CA ARG A 43 -22.60 -6.00 -16.73
C ARG A 43 -23.25 -6.85 -15.66
N TYR A 44 -23.80 -8.02 -16.00
CA TYR A 44 -24.56 -8.84 -15.05
C TYR A 44 -23.92 -10.22 -14.80
N PRO A 45 -23.92 -11.19 -15.73
CA PRO A 45 -23.35 -12.50 -15.44
C PRO A 45 -21.83 -12.47 -15.26
N PHE A 46 -21.11 -11.61 -15.98
CA PHE A 46 -19.66 -11.53 -15.85
C PHE A 46 -19.24 -10.89 -14.51
N THR A 47 -19.85 -9.78 -14.11
CA THR A 47 -19.58 -9.16 -12.80
C THR A 47 -19.98 -10.09 -11.66
N TRP A 48 -21.14 -10.73 -11.75
CA TRP A 48 -21.55 -11.76 -10.79
C TRP A 48 -20.53 -12.91 -10.70
N PHE A 49 -20.00 -13.37 -11.84
CA PHE A 49 -18.97 -14.41 -11.88
C PHE A 49 -17.67 -13.96 -11.22
N LEU A 50 -17.25 -12.71 -11.45
CA LEU A 50 -16.04 -12.13 -10.85
C LEU A 50 -16.17 -11.90 -9.34
N GLU A 51 -17.33 -11.44 -8.87
CA GLU A 51 -17.62 -11.30 -7.45
C GLU A 51 -17.57 -12.66 -6.74
N ARG A 52 -17.99 -13.74 -7.42
CA ARG A 52 -17.96 -15.09 -6.87
C ARG A 52 -16.57 -15.75 -6.97
N ASN A 53 -15.76 -15.36 -7.95
CA ASN A 53 -14.44 -15.89 -8.23
C ASN A 53 -13.42 -14.74 -8.37
N PRO A 54 -13.12 -14.00 -7.28
CA PRO A 54 -12.19 -12.87 -7.33
C PRO A 54 -10.80 -13.31 -7.82
N ASP A 55 -10.40 -14.53 -7.48
CA ASP A 55 -9.13 -15.17 -7.87
C ASP A 55 -8.94 -15.31 -9.39
N PHE A 56 -10.02 -15.20 -10.18
CA PHE A 56 -9.95 -15.27 -11.65
C PHE A 56 -9.24 -14.06 -12.26
N ILE A 57 -9.36 -12.88 -11.64
CA ILE A 57 -8.68 -11.65 -12.09
C ILE A 57 -7.59 -11.24 -11.10
N VAL A 58 -7.90 -11.29 -9.81
CA VAL A 58 -7.00 -10.82 -8.75
C VAL A 58 -6.56 -12.03 -7.96
N LYS A 59 -5.42 -12.61 -8.33
CA LYS A 59 -4.71 -13.52 -7.44
C LYS A 59 -4.10 -12.68 -6.33
N ASP A 60 -4.67 -12.75 -5.13
CA ASP A 60 -4.04 -12.18 -3.96
C ASP A 60 -2.82 -13.03 -3.58
N LEU A 61 -1.67 -12.62 -4.11
CA LEU A 61 -0.39 -13.26 -3.85
C LEU A 61 0.24 -12.76 -2.53
N GLY A 62 -0.48 -11.89 -1.79
CA GLY A 62 -0.13 -11.45 -0.44
C GLY A 62 1.22 -10.73 -0.37
N CYS A 63 1.27 -9.47 -0.81
CA CYS A 63 2.44 -8.62 -0.54
C CYS A 63 2.27 -7.88 0.79
N GLY A 64 3.27 -7.94 1.65
CA GLY A 64 3.23 -7.26 2.94
C GLY A 64 4.25 -7.77 3.95
N PHE A 65 4.19 -7.14 5.12
CA PHE A 65 4.97 -7.47 6.30
C PHE A 65 4.12 -8.35 7.22
N PHE A 66 4.56 -9.60 7.41
CA PHE A 66 3.83 -10.57 8.22
C PHE A 66 4.46 -10.67 9.60
N ARG A 67 3.89 -9.94 10.55
CA ARG A 67 4.33 -9.93 11.96
C ARG A 67 4.43 -11.33 12.59
N PRO A 68 3.44 -12.24 12.48
CA PRO A 68 3.52 -13.55 13.15
C PRO A 68 4.61 -14.47 12.59
N THR A 69 4.94 -14.35 11.30
CA THR A 69 5.96 -15.20 10.67
C THR A 69 7.33 -14.53 10.62
N GLY A 70 7.40 -13.21 10.86
CA GLY A 70 8.61 -12.40 10.67
C GLY A 70 9.05 -12.28 9.20
N MET A 71 8.21 -12.73 8.26
CA MET A 71 8.53 -12.77 6.83
C MET A 71 8.01 -11.54 6.13
N VAL A 72 8.74 -11.13 5.10
CA VAL A 72 8.31 -10.09 4.18
C VAL A 72 8.09 -10.71 2.82
N LYS A 73 6.89 -10.55 2.27
CA LYS A 73 6.53 -11.06 0.95
C LYS A 73 6.33 -9.90 0.00
N PHE A 74 6.96 -10.00 -1.16
CA PHE A 74 6.82 -9.03 -2.22
C PHE A 74 6.56 -9.69 -3.56
N ARG A 75 5.79 -9.01 -4.40
CA ARG A 75 5.54 -9.45 -5.76
C ARG A 75 6.67 -8.99 -6.67
N THR A 76 7.35 -9.95 -7.29
CA THR A 76 8.23 -9.65 -8.42
C THR A 76 7.39 -9.50 -9.69
N TRP A 77 7.87 -8.69 -10.63
CA TRP A 77 7.24 -8.49 -11.95
C TRP A 77 6.97 -9.81 -12.70
N ARG A 78 7.70 -10.89 -12.37
CA ARG A 78 7.55 -12.23 -12.96
C ARG A 78 6.62 -13.19 -12.19
N GLU A 79 5.74 -12.68 -11.34
CA GLU A 79 4.80 -13.48 -10.51
C GLU A 79 5.47 -14.39 -9.46
N GLU A 80 6.79 -14.41 -9.37
CA GLU A 80 7.50 -15.02 -8.25
C GLU A 80 7.37 -14.13 -7.01
N THR A 81 6.69 -14.63 -5.99
CA THR A 81 6.66 -14.00 -4.68
C THR A 81 8.04 -14.16 -4.05
N PHE A 82 8.73 -13.05 -3.84
CA PHE A 82 9.97 -13.02 -3.07
C PHE A 82 9.58 -13.01 -1.59
N GLU A 83 9.96 -14.06 -0.87
CA GLU A 83 9.77 -14.18 0.58
C GLU A 83 11.13 -14.24 1.24
N ALA A 84 11.39 -13.33 2.16
CA ALA A 84 12.60 -13.32 2.98
C ALA A 84 12.30 -12.84 4.40
N PRO A 85 13.06 -13.29 5.41
CA PRO A 85 12.95 -12.78 6.78
C PRO A 85 13.24 -11.28 6.85
N PHE A 86 12.49 -10.54 7.68
CA PHE A 86 12.69 -9.10 7.84
C PHE A 86 14.11 -8.72 8.29
N ILE A 87 14.74 -9.57 9.11
CA ILE A 87 16.09 -9.35 9.62
C ILE A 87 17.19 -9.33 8.53
N GLU A 88 16.87 -9.83 7.34
CA GLU A 88 17.78 -9.83 6.19
C GLU A 88 17.69 -8.55 5.34
N PHE A 89 16.80 -7.63 5.71
CA PHE A 89 16.63 -6.36 5.02
C PHE A 89 17.30 -5.22 5.77
N ASP A 90 18.09 -4.43 5.04
CA ASP A 90 18.71 -3.21 5.54
C ASP A 90 17.93 -1.97 5.09
N PRO A 91 17.67 -1.02 5.99
CA PRO A 91 17.04 0.25 5.64
C PRO A 91 18.04 1.20 4.97
N TYR A 92 17.61 1.82 3.88
CA TYR A 92 18.33 2.87 3.16
C TYR A 92 17.42 4.07 2.93
N ILE A 93 17.94 5.26 3.13
CA ILE A 93 17.25 6.48 2.73
C ILE A 93 17.79 6.91 1.37
N SER A 94 16.91 6.86 0.37
CA SER A 94 17.20 7.42 -0.95
C SER A 94 16.57 8.81 -1.07
N TYR A 95 17.27 9.72 -1.75
CA TYR A 95 16.71 11.02 -2.10
C TYR A 95 16.40 11.02 -3.60
N HIS A 96 15.26 11.60 -3.96
CA HIS A 96 14.85 11.77 -5.34
C HIS A 96 14.47 13.23 -5.55
N VAL A 97 15.19 13.90 -6.46
CA VAL A 97 14.90 15.26 -6.87
C VAL A 97 13.92 15.21 -8.03
N GLN A 98 12.72 15.74 -7.82
CA GLN A 98 11.72 15.82 -8.87
C GLN A 98 12.17 16.85 -9.92
N PRO A 99 11.79 16.68 -11.21
CA PRO A 99 12.16 17.62 -12.27
C PRO A 99 11.73 19.08 -12.03
N LYS A 100 10.74 19.30 -11.15
CA LYS A 100 10.23 20.63 -10.78
C LYS A 100 10.98 21.28 -9.60
N GLY A 101 11.98 20.61 -9.02
CA GLY A 101 12.79 21.11 -7.91
C GLY A 101 12.57 20.46 -6.54
N PRO A 102 11.35 20.04 -6.12
CA PRO A 102 11.15 19.43 -4.81
C PRO A 102 11.97 18.17 -4.60
N VAL A 103 12.52 18.02 -3.40
CA VAL A 103 13.21 16.80 -2.97
C VAL A 103 12.20 15.92 -2.25
N SER A 104 12.24 14.63 -2.56
CA SER A 104 11.50 13.59 -1.87
C SER A 104 12.48 12.60 -1.27
N TYR A 105 12.27 12.21 -0.02
CA TYR A 105 13.04 11.12 0.59
C TYR A 105 12.18 9.86 0.62
N LYS A 106 12.79 8.73 0.30
CA LYS A 106 12.13 7.42 0.34
C LYS A 106 12.92 6.51 1.25
N LEU A 107 12.23 5.90 2.22
CA LEU A 107 12.76 4.78 3.00
C LEU A 107 12.64 3.53 2.13
N GLN A 108 13.79 2.95 1.80
CA GLN A 108 13.91 1.72 1.03
C GLN A 108 14.44 0.60 1.90
N LEU A 109 13.88 -0.60 1.73
CA LEU A 109 14.46 -1.82 2.29
C LEU A 109 15.16 -2.58 1.20
N ARG A 110 16.44 -2.89 1.43
CA ARG A 110 17.24 -3.68 0.52
C ARG A 110 17.58 -5.01 1.16
N HIS A 111 17.28 -6.08 0.46
CA HIS A 111 17.65 -7.41 0.87
C HIS A 111 19.15 -7.64 0.65
N ARG A 112 19.85 -8.08 1.69
CA ARG A 112 21.32 -8.25 1.70
C ARG A 112 21.83 -9.18 0.61
N TYR A 113 21.19 -10.34 0.44
CA TYR A 113 21.74 -11.43 -0.37
C TYR A 113 21.29 -11.38 -1.83
N SER A 114 20.06 -10.96 -2.10
CA SER A 114 19.51 -10.92 -3.46
C SER A 114 19.70 -9.57 -4.15
N GLY A 115 20.09 -8.53 -3.40
CA GLY A 115 20.17 -7.16 -3.90
C GLY A 115 18.82 -6.54 -4.26
N TRP A 116 17.71 -7.23 -3.96
CA TRP A 116 16.36 -6.74 -4.18
C TRP A 116 16.04 -5.55 -3.29
N GLN A 117 15.23 -4.60 -3.75
CA GLN A 117 14.89 -3.40 -3.00
C GLN A 117 13.41 -3.00 -3.17
N THR A 118 12.82 -2.47 -2.11
CA THR A 118 11.48 -1.84 -2.13
C THR A 118 11.48 -0.51 -1.43
N ALA A 119 10.60 0.40 -1.84
CA ALA A 119 10.23 1.55 -1.02
C ALA A 119 9.13 1.14 -0.04
N VAL A 120 9.23 1.57 1.21
CA VAL A 120 8.22 1.34 2.26
C VAL A 120 7.45 2.62 2.57
N ALA A 121 8.17 3.73 2.68
CA ALA A 121 7.60 5.04 2.95
C ALA A 121 8.25 6.09 2.04
N GLU A 122 7.48 7.10 1.66
CA GLU A 122 7.94 8.25 0.90
C GLU A 122 7.41 9.53 1.55
N VAL A 123 8.31 10.47 1.79
CA VAL A 123 8.00 11.77 2.37
C VAL A 123 8.37 12.84 1.35
N HIS A 124 7.38 13.65 0.99
CA HIS A 124 7.53 14.79 0.08
C HIS A 124 7.91 16.07 0.84
N SER A 125 8.99 15.99 1.63
CA SER A 125 9.51 17.08 2.44
C SER A 125 11.04 17.11 2.37
N THR A 126 11.63 18.25 2.74
CA THR A 126 13.09 18.37 2.90
C THR A 126 13.59 17.66 4.17
N GLN A 127 12.68 17.32 5.07
CA GLN A 127 12.98 16.72 6.36
C GLN A 127 12.91 15.19 6.27
N LYS A 128 13.95 14.54 6.82
CA LYS A 128 14.13 13.08 6.77
C LYS A 128 13.74 12.39 8.08
N GLU A 129 13.52 13.17 9.14
CA GLU A 129 13.25 12.71 10.50
C GLU A 129 11.95 11.89 10.55
N GLU A 130 10.98 12.23 9.71
CA GLU A 130 9.74 11.44 9.53
C GLU A 130 10.02 10.00 9.04
N LEU A 131 11.08 9.79 8.24
CA LEU A 131 11.47 8.45 7.81
C LEU A 131 12.07 7.62 8.94
N TYR A 132 12.72 8.25 9.92
CA TYR A 132 13.21 7.54 11.10
C TYR A 132 12.05 7.07 11.97
N ALA A 133 11.01 7.89 12.12
CA ALA A 133 9.78 7.50 12.80
C ALA A 133 9.07 6.34 12.09
N HIS A 134 8.97 6.36 10.76
CA HIS A 134 8.42 5.25 9.99
C HIS A 134 9.26 3.97 10.08
N TRP A 135 10.58 4.09 10.16
CA TRP A 135 11.44 2.94 10.36
C TRP A 135 11.23 2.30 11.74
N ASP A 136 11.20 3.11 12.80
CA ASP A 136 10.92 2.65 14.16
C ASP A 136 9.51 2.06 14.30
N GLU A 137 8.51 2.67 13.66
CA GLU A 137 7.15 2.13 13.53
C GLU A 137 7.15 0.73 12.91
N LEU A 138 7.87 0.54 11.81
CA LEU A 138 7.96 -0.75 11.12
C LEU A 138 8.71 -1.80 11.96
N GLN A 139 9.80 -1.41 12.61
CA GLN A 139 10.54 -2.30 13.52
C GLN A 139 9.64 -2.78 14.66
N ARG A 140 8.89 -1.87 15.31
CA ARG A 140 7.92 -2.21 16.36
C ARG A 140 6.78 -3.08 15.84
N TYR A 141 6.31 -2.84 14.61
CA TYR A 141 5.32 -3.70 13.97
C TYR A 141 5.83 -5.12 13.72
N MET A 142 7.09 -5.30 13.33
CA MET A 142 7.68 -6.62 13.10
C MET A 142 8.12 -7.33 14.38
N ASP A 143 8.39 -6.59 15.46
CA ASP A 143 8.74 -7.14 16.76
C ASP A 143 7.49 -7.62 17.54
N VAL A 144 7.34 -8.94 17.65
CA VAL A 144 6.22 -9.60 18.34
C VAL A 144 6.29 -9.42 19.87
N SER A 145 7.46 -9.08 20.42
CA SER A 145 7.64 -8.89 21.86
C SER A 145 7.07 -7.57 22.37
N GLN A 146 6.88 -6.59 21.47
CA GLN A 146 6.33 -5.28 21.77
C GLN A 146 4.88 -5.18 21.29
N PRO A 147 4.04 -4.33 21.90
CA PRO A 147 2.69 -4.08 21.39
C PRO A 147 2.74 -3.41 20.01
N LEU A 148 1.67 -3.57 19.22
CA LEU A 148 1.54 -2.93 17.91
C LEU A 148 1.71 -1.40 18.01
N PRO A 149 2.36 -0.79 17.00
CA PRO A 149 2.57 0.64 16.99
C PRO A 149 1.24 1.40 16.97
N ASP A 150 1.28 2.59 17.55
CA ASP A 150 0.10 3.41 17.72
C ASP A 150 -0.25 4.18 16.44
N ILE A 151 -1.07 3.58 15.58
CA ILE A 151 -1.49 4.15 14.29
C ILE A 151 -2.98 3.90 14.09
N PRO A 152 -3.74 4.85 13.50
CA PRO A 152 -5.16 4.65 13.19
C PRO A 152 -5.45 3.37 12.38
N ALA A 153 -4.55 2.99 11.47
CA ALA A 153 -4.73 1.83 10.60
C ALA A 153 -4.70 0.48 11.35
N LEU A 154 -3.96 0.40 12.45
CA LEU A 154 -3.84 -0.83 13.25
C LEU A 154 -4.85 -0.91 14.39
N GLU A 155 -5.52 0.20 14.71
CA GLU A 155 -6.48 0.29 15.79
C GLU A 155 -7.57 -0.79 15.75
N PRO A 156 -8.23 -1.08 14.60
CA PRO A 156 -9.25 -2.12 14.53
C PRO A 156 -8.70 -3.52 14.79
N TYR A 157 -7.41 -3.75 14.58
CA TYR A 157 -6.78 -5.07 14.63
C TYR A 157 -6.02 -5.35 15.94
N ARG A 158 -5.95 -4.38 16.87
CA ARG A 158 -5.22 -4.53 18.14
C ARG A 158 -5.64 -5.74 18.97
N HIS A 159 -6.92 -6.09 18.92
CA HIS A 159 -7.49 -7.23 19.65
C HIS A 159 -7.08 -8.60 19.06
N LEU A 160 -6.56 -8.63 17.82
CA LEU A 160 -6.12 -9.86 17.16
C LEU A 160 -4.69 -10.24 17.53
N ASP A 161 -3.88 -9.28 17.96
CA ASP A 161 -2.50 -9.51 18.38
C ASP A 161 -2.44 -9.81 19.89
N PRO A 162 -1.93 -10.99 20.31
CA PRO A 162 -1.97 -11.40 21.71
C PRO A 162 -1.14 -10.47 22.61
N THR A 163 0.05 -10.06 22.17
CA THR A 163 0.93 -9.13 22.91
C THR A 163 0.23 -7.79 23.15
N THR A 164 -0.41 -7.25 22.12
CA THR A 164 -1.14 -5.99 22.20
C THR A 164 -2.40 -6.11 23.06
N ALA A 165 -3.15 -7.21 22.93
CA ALA A 165 -4.33 -7.46 23.73
C ALA A 165 -4.01 -7.57 25.23
N GLU A 166 -2.92 -8.25 25.60
CA GLU A 166 -2.43 -8.32 26.98
C GLU A 166 -1.97 -6.95 27.49
N TYR A 167 -1.27 -6.18 26.67
CA TYR A 167 -0.83 -4.82 27.00
C TYR A 167 -2.01 -3.88 27.25
N ASP A 168 -3.04 -3.96 26.40
CA ASP A 168 -4.27 -3.16 26.51
C ASP A 168 -5.11 -3.61 27.72
N ALA A 169 -5.22 -4.92 27.97
CA ALA A 169 -5.90 -5.48 29.15
C ALA A 169 -5.22 -5.09 30.48
N ALA A 170 -3.90 -4.92 30.45
CA ALA A 170 -3.14 -4.39 31.59
C ALA A 170 -3.33 -2.87 31.82
N GLY A 171 -4.17 -2.20 31.01
CA GLY A 171 -4.45 -0.76 31.14
C GLY A 171 -3.30 0.14 30.71
N LYS A 172 -2.27 -0.39 30.04
CA LYS A 172 -1.08 0.37 29.63
C LYS A 172 -1.25 1.19 28.35
N ARG A 173 -2.44 1.12 27.75
CA ARG A 173 -2.82 1.83 26.52
C ARG A 173 -2.79 3.37 26.66
N GLN A 174 -2.90 3.90 27.88
CA GLN A 174 -2.86 5.35 28.20
C GLN A 174 -3.93 6.22 27.51
N ARG A 175 -4.85 5.64 26.74
CA ARG A 175 -5.92 6.33 26.01
C ARG A 175 -7.16 5.44 25.78
N PRO A 176 -8.32 6.03 25.46
CA PRO A 176 -9.54 5.27 25.12
C PRO A 176 -9.41 4.39 23.87
N ALA A 177 -10.27 3.36 23.77
CA ALA A 177 -10.40 2.49 22.59
C ALA A 177 -10.69 3.29 21.31
N ASP A 178 -11.60 4.27 21.42
CA ASP A 178 -12.13 4.98 20.26
C ASP A 178 -11.35 6.26 19.92
N TYR A 179 -10.20 6.49 20.56
CA TYR A 179 -9.42 7.74 20.44
C TYR A 179 -9.26 8.22 18.99
N TRP A 180 -8.81 7.32 18.10
CA TRP A 180 -8.60 7.65 16.69
C TRP A 180 -9.91 7.89 15.93
N ALA A 181 -10.99 7.20 16.28
CA ALA A 181 -12.29 7.35 15.64
C ALA A 181 -13.01 8.63 16.06
N THR A 182 -12.77 9.10 17.29
CA THR A 182 -13.38 10.31 17.86
C THR A 182 -12.45 11.53 17.82
N LEU A 183 -11.26 11.40 17.22
CA LEU A 183 -10.29 12.49 17.15
C LEU A 183 -10.89 13.67 16.37
N ASP A 184 -10.78 14.87 16.94
CA ASP A 184 -11.15 16.10 16.23
C ASP A 184 -10.13 16.39 15.11
N LEU A 185 -10.58 16.29 13.87
CA LEU A 185 -9.75 16.47 12.69
C LEU A 185 -9.30 17.93 12.51
N GLU A 186 -10.13 18.91 12.88
CA GLU A 186 -9.78 20.33 12.74
C GLU A 186 -8.67 20.70 13.71
N TRP A 187 -8.80 20.27 14.97
CA TRP A 187 -7.74 20.42 15.97
C TRP A 187 -6.47 19.65 15.58
N TRP A 188 -6.60 18.43 15.05
CA TRP A 188 -5.45 17.63 14.63
C TRP A 188 -4.66 18.32 13.52
N GLU A 189 -5.32 18.89 12.51
CA GLU A 189 -4.63 19.60 11.43
C GLU A 189 -3.92 20.87 11.92
N GLN A 190 -4.54 21.62 12.83
CA GLN A 190 -4.03 22.92 13.29
C GLN A 190 -2.95 22.82 14.38
N GLU A 191 -3.13 21.93 15.36
CA GLU A 191 -2.28 21.86 16.55
C GLU A 191 -1.64 20.47 16.73
N GLY A 192 -2.42 19.40 16.52
CA GLY A 192 -1.97 18.03 16.78
C GLY A 192 -0.82 17.58 15.89
N TYR A 193 -0.95 17.74 14.57
CA TYR A 193 0.02 17.34 13.57
C TYR A 193 1.33 18.15 13.70
N PRO A 194 1.31 19.50 13.80
CA PRO A 194 2.53 20.27 14.04
C PRO A 194 3.27 19.86 15.33
N ALA A 195 2.54 19.67 16.43
CA ALA A 195 3.15 19.23 17.70
C ALA A 195 3.71 17.80 17.61
N HIS A 196 3.05 16.91 16.88
CA HIS A 196 3.55 15.56 16.62
C HIS A 196 4.83 15.58 15.78
N MET A 197 4.86 16.39 14.72
CA MET A 197 6.04 16.59 13.89
C MET A 197 7.20 17.20 14.68
N GLU A 198 6.94 18.16 15.56
CA GLU A 198 7.96 18.74 16.43
C GLU A 198 8.58 17.69 17.36
N LYS A 199 7.78 16.80 17.94
CA LYS A 199 8.28 15.67 18.74
C LYS A 199 9.18 14.75 17.94
N ILE A 200 8.80 14.40 16.71
CA ILE A 200 9.61 13.56 15.81
C ILE A 200 10.94 14.25 15.48
N ARG A 201 10.92 15.55 15.17
CA ARG A 201 12.14 16.31 14.83
C ARG A 201 13.10 16.44 16.00
N ASN A 202 12.58 16.68 17.20
CA ASN A 202 13.38 16.90 18.40
C ASN A 202 13.76 15.60 19.12
N PHE A 203 13.28 14.44 18.64
CA PHE A 203 13.63 13.16 19.21
C PHE A 203 15.10 12.84 18.94
N PRO A 204 15.87 12.39 19.96
CA PRO A 204 17.29 12.08 19.80
C PRO A 204 17.46 10.70 19.12
N TRP A 205 17.22 10.63 17.81
CA TRP A 205 17.28 9.39 17.00
C TRP A 205 18.60 8.64 17.14
N ASP A 206 19.72 9.36 17.33
CA ASP A 206 21.05 8.79 17.48
C ASP A 206 21.26 8.00 18.78
N THR A 207 20.33 8.10 19.74
CA THR A 207 20.41 7.40 21.03
C THR A 207 19.76 6.03 21.01
N LEU A 208 19.01 5.70 19.96
CA LEU A 208 18.37 4.40 19.82
C LEU A 208 19.42 3.32 19.60
N GLU A 209 19.25 2.18 20.27
CA GLU A 209 20.12 1.02 20.05
C GLU A 209 19.90 0.46 18.64
N ASP A 210 20.99 0.23 17.92
CA ASP A 210 20.94 -0.44 16.63
C ASP A 210 20.69 -1.95 16.83
N GLN A 211 19.44 -2.36 16.74
CA GLN A 211 19.05 -3.77 16.82
C GLN A 211 19.70 -4.62 15.73
N MET A 212 20.11 -4.02 14.61
CA MET A 212 20.79 -4.74 13.51
C MET A 212 22.20 -5.15 13.88
N GLN A 213 22.87 -4.39 14.77
CA GLN A 213 24.20 -4.70 15.27
C GLN A 213 24.26 -6.08 15.95
N TYR A 214 23.18 -6.48 16.64
CA TYR A 214 23.11 -7.79 17.31
C TYR A 214 22.81 -8.94 16.35
N SER A 215 22.28 -8.64 15.17
CA SER A 215 21.87 -9.64 14.18
C SER A 215 22.99 -10.04 13.21
N VAL A 216 23.97 -9.16 13.00
CA VAL A 216 25.08 -9.37 12.05
C VAL A 216 26.40 -9.45 12.80
N PRO A 217 27.00 -10.65 12.88
CA PRO A 217 28.38 -10.79 13.32
C PRO A 217 29.28 -9.90 12.45
N ASN A 218 30.09 -9.05 13.08
CA ASN A 218 31.13 -8.22 12.45
C ASN A 218 30.64 -6.98 11.66
N LEU A 219 29.40 -6.52 11.84
CA LEU A 219 28.90 -5.30 11.18
C LEU A 219 29.84 -4.09 11.39
N ASN A 220 30.29 -3.91 12.64
CA ASN A 220 31.18 -2.80 13.02
C ASN A 220 32.61 -2.96 12.51
N GLU A 221 33.04 -4.18 12.23
CA GLU A 221 34.38 -4.44 11.68
C GLU A 221 34.41 -4.06 10.19
N ALA A 222 33.31 -4.29 9.48
CA ALA A 222 33.17 -3.95 8.06
C ALA A 222 33.01 -2.45 7.79
N THR A 223 32.47 -1.67 8.74
CA THR A 223 32.35 -0.20 8.62
C THR A 223 33.63 0.56 8.96
N MET A 224 34.59 -0.09 9.62
CA MET A 224 35.87 0.49 10.03
C MET A 224 37.03 0.18 9.05
N ALA A 225 36.77 -0.57 7.99
CA ALA A 225 37.71 -0.95 6.93
C ALA A 225 37.52 -0.09 5.66
#